data_AF-A0A1Y1QL15-F1
#
_entry.id   AF-A0A1Y1QL15-F1
#
_cell.length_a   1.000
_cell.length_b   1.000
_cell.length_c   1.000
_cell.angle_alpha   90.00
_cell.angle_beta   90.00
_cell.angle_gamma   90.00
#
_symmetry.space_group_name_H-M   'P 1'
#
loop_
_entity.id
_entity.type
_entity.pdbx_description
1 polymer ?
#
loop_
_entity_poly.entity_id
_entity_poly.type
_entity_poly.pdbx_seq_one_letter_code
_entity_poly.pdbx_strand_id
1 'polypeptide(L)'
;VVLLIDEYDKPLIDYLDNIPQAKANQQTMKTFYSVLKDSDPYLEFLLITGVSKFSRVSIFSDLNNLFDLTFDRSASTLLGYTQTELEHYFTPYMPETESYLGLSREALQAKIREWYNGYSWDLRTRVYNPYSILSFFQAQAFRNFWFESGTPTFLPVDASQKSVSTG
;
A
#
# COMPACT_ATOMS: atom_id res chain seq x y z
N VAL A 1 -20.56 11.78 9.42
CA VAL A 1 -19.14 12.23 9.26
C VAL A 1 -18.32 11.08 8.73
N VAL A 2 -17.37 11.32 7.84
CA VAL A 2 -16.42 10.31 7.35
C VAL A 2 -15.05 10.61 7.94
N LEU A 3 -14.39 9.60 8.51
CA LEU A 3 -13.06 9.72 9.12
C LEU A 3 -12.09 8.71 8.49
N LEU A 4 -10.99 9.22 7.96
CA LEU A 4 -9.90 8.43 7.39
C LEU A 4 -8.64 8.75 8.20
N ILE A 5 -8.01 7.72 8.77
CA ILE A 5 -6.81 7.87 9.58
C ILE A 5 -5.71 7.04 8.92
N ASP A 6 -4.64 7.71 8.52
CA ASP A 6 -3.46 7.05 7.98
C ASP A 6 -2.35 6.92 9.02
N GLU A 7 -1.53 5.88 8.87
CA GLU A 7 -0.41 5.53 9.74
C GLU A 7 -0.71 5.64 11.24
N TYR A 8 -1.82 5.02 11.69
CA TYR A 8 -2.29 5.15 13.08
C TYR A 8 -1.25 4.74 14.13
N ASP A 9 -0.28 3.92 13.75
CA ASP A 9 0.73 3.31 14.59
C ASP A 9 2.08 4.00 14.54
N LYS A 10 2.25 5.01 13.68
CA LYS A 10 3.47 5.82 13.57
C LYS A 10 3.95 6.36 14.92
N PRO A 11 3.08 6.91 15.81
CA PRO A 11 3.53 7.41 17.11
C PRO A 11 4.11 6.34 18.04
N LEU A 12 3.90 5.05 17.75
CA LEU A 12 4.54 3.95 18.48
C LEU A 12 5.79 3.46 17.76
N ILE A 13 5.71 3.28 16.44
CA ILE A 13 6.82 2.74 15.63
C ILE A 13 8.03 3.68 15.68
N ASP A 14 7.83 4.99 15.64
CA ASP A 14 8.91 5.97 15.65
C ASP A 14 9.68 6.01 16.99
N TYR A 15 9.13 5.39 18.04
CA TYR A 15 9.69 5.41 19.40
C TYR A 15 9.93 4.00 19.97
N LEU A 16 10.15 3.00 19.11
CA LEU A 16 10.45 1.63 19.56
C LEU A 16 11.68 1.56 20.48
N ASP A 17 12.66 2.44 20.28
CA ASP A 17 13.86 2.55 21.14
C ASP A 17 13.64 3.43 22.39
N ASN A 18 12.49 4.10 22.51
CA ASN A 18 12.13 4.95 23.64
C ASN A 18 10.75 4.55 24.20
N ILE A 19 10.75 3.44 24.96
CA ILE A 19 9.55 2.84 25.54
C ILE A 19 8.73 3.82 26.41
N PRO A 20 9.31 4.69 27.26
CA PRO A 20 8.53 5.69 27.99
C PRO A 20 7.73 6.62 27.06
N GLN A 21 8.35 7.12 25.99
CA GLN A 21 7.66 7.97 25.02
C GLN A 21 6.60 7.20 24.23
N ALA A 22 6.90 5.98 23.79
CA ALA A 22 5.92 5.13 23.11
C ALA A 22 4.68 4.87 23.98
N LYS A 23 4.84 4.65 25.30
CA LYS A 23 3.72 4.49 26.24
C LYS A 23 2.91 5.79 26.41
N ALA A 24 3.57 6.95 26.49
CA ALA A 24 2.87 8.23 26.56
C ALA A 24 2.04 8.50 25.27
N ASN A 25 2.62 8.21 24.11
CA ASN A 25 1.93 8.30 22.82
C ASN A 25 0.75 7.32 22.75
N GLN A 26 0.95 6.07 23.19
CA GLN A 26 -0.10 5.07 23.28
C GLN A 26 -1.30 5.55 24.12
N GLN A 27 -1.03 6.17 25.27
CA GLN A 27 -2.09 6.67 26.15
C GLN A 27 -2.88 7.81 25.48
N THR A 28 -2.18 8.72 24.79
CA THR A 28 -2.81 9.81 24.04
C THR A 28 -3.72 9.27 22.94
N MET A 29 -3.23 8.28 22.18
CA MET A 29 -4.02 7.64 21.13
C MET A 29 -5.24 6.91 21.69
N LYS A 30 -5.10 6.17 22.79
CA LYS A 30 -6.25 5.54 23.46
C LYS A 30 -7.34 6.54 23.76
N THR A 31 -6.99 7.66 24.41
CA THR A 31 -7.95 8.72 24.73
C THR A 31 -8.63 9.27 23.48
N PHE A 32 -7.88 9.49 22.40
CA PHE A 32 -8.46 9.93 21.12
C PHE A 32 -9.47 8.91 20.55
N TYR A 33 -9.12 7.63 20.49
CA TYR A 33 -10.01 6.59 19.94
C TYR A 33 -11.21 6.28 20.84
N SER A 34 -11.11 6.46 22.16
CA SER A 34 -12.27 6.35 23.06
C SER A 34 -13.33 7.41 22.72
N VAL A 35 -12.93 8.65 22.41
CA VAL A 35 -13.88 9.71 22.00
C VAL A 35 -14.57 9.37 20.67
N LEU A 36 -13.84 8.73 19.75
CA LEU A 36 -14.42 8.29 18.47
C LEU A 36 -15.51 7.24 18.68
N LYS A 37 -15.32 6.33 19.65
CA LYS A 37 -16.34 5.35 20.02
C LYS A 37 -17.63 6.02 20.51
N ASP A 38 -17.52 7.02 21.38
CA ASP A 38 -18.69 7.75 21.90
C ASP A 38 -19.39 8.57 20.79
N SER A 39 -18.69 8.83 19.71
CA SER A 39 -19.18 9.57 18.54
C SER A 39 -19.76 8.67 17.44
N ASP A 40 -19.86 7.35 17.66
CA ASP A 40 -20.37 6.37 16.69
C ASP A 40 -21.70 6.78 15.99
N PRO A 41 -22.72 7.36 16.69
CA PRO A 41 -23.95 7.80 16.04
C PRO A 41 -23.78 8.91 14.98
N TYR A 42 -22.63 9.57 14.95
CA TYR A 42 -22.31 10.64 14.02
C TYR A 42 -21.31 10.19 12.93
N LEU A 43 -20.74 8.99 13.05
CA LEU A 43 -19.78 8.42 12.13
C LEU A 43 -20.51 7.54 11.10
N GLU A 44 -20.45 7.96 9.84
CA GLU A 44 -20.97 7.18 8.70
C GLU A 44 -19.94 6.15 8.24
N PHE A 45 -18.65 6.51 8.31
CA PHE A 45 -17.55 5.65 7.87
C PHE A 45 -16.25 5.97 8.60
N LEU A 46 -15.53 4.93 9.01
CA LEU A 46 -14.20 4.99 9.61
C LEU A 46 -13.28 4.00 8.92
N LEU A 47 -12.20 4.49 8.32
CA LEU A 47 -11.11 3.66 7.80
C LEU A 47 -9.80 4.07 8.45
N ILE A 48 -9.05 3.07 8.90
CA ILE A 48 -7.76 3.25 9.57
C ILE A 48 -6.72 2.38 8.88
N THR A 49 -5.60 2.98 8.48
CA THR A 49 -4.46 2.29 7.87
C THR A 49 -3.22 2.42 8.76
N GLY A 50 -2.35 1.42 8.71
CA GLY A 50 -1.13 1.35 9.50
C GLY A 50 -0.22 0.23 9.02
N VAL A 51 0.99 0.17 9.57
CA VAL A 51 2.06 -0.73 9.08
C VAL A 51 2.16 -2.01 9.93
N SER A 52 1.78 -1.95 11.20
CA SER A 52 1.97 -2.98 12.22
C SER A 52 0.69 -3.30 12.96
N LYS A 53 0.37 -4.59 13.07
CA LYS A 53 -0.78 -5.07 13.86
C LYS A 53 -0.53 -5.04 15.38
N PHE A 54 0.72 -4.93 15.84
CA PHE A 54 1.06 -5.00 17.27
C PHE A 54 0.46 -3.84 18.07
N SER A 55 0.43 -2.65 17.47
CA SER A 55 -0.19 -1.44 18.01
C SER A 55 -1.71 -1.62 18.19
N ARG A 56 -2.36 -2.38 17.29
CA ARG A 56 -3.82 -2.55 17.22
C ARG A 56 -4.41 -3.09 18.52
N VAL A 57 -3.84 -4.19 19.03
CA VAL A 57 -4.33 -4.89 20.23
C VAL A 57 -4.30 -3.99 21.46
N SER A 58 -3.34 -3.07 21.50
CA SER A 58 -3.13 -2.22 22.66
C SER A 58 -3.92 -0.91 22.62
N ILE A 59 -4.16 -0.33 21.44
CA ILE A 59 -4.82 0.97 21.28
C ILE A 59 -6.35 0.82 21.15
N PHE A 60 -6.80 -0.22 20.44
CA PHE A 60 -8.22 -0.39 20.10
C PHE A 60 -8.93 -1.39 21.00
N SER A 61 -8.44 -1.63 22.22
CA SER A 61 -9.19 -2.44 23.20
C SER A 61 -10.61 -1.92 23.41
N ASP A 62 -10.78 -0.60 23.32
CA ASP A 62 -12.04 0.06 23.55
C ASP A 62 -12.87 0.20 22.27
N LEU A 63 -12.22 0.25 21.09
CA LEU A 63 -12.85 0.38 19.78
C LEU A 63 -13.03 -1.02 19.14
N ASN A 64 -13.93 -1.80 19.71
CA ASN A 64 -14.15 -3.21 19.38
C ASN A 64 -15.06 -3.46 18.16
N ASN A 65 -15.51 -2.41 17.49
CA ASN A 65 -16.37 -2.46 16.30
C ASN A 65 -15.60 -2.37 14.97
N LEU A 66 -14.26 -2.42 15.00
CA LEU A 66 -13.44 -2.39 13.78
C LEU A 66 -13.36 -3.77 13.09
N PHE A 67 -13.52 -3.77 11.78
CA PHE A 67 -13.27 -4.94 10.93
C PHE A 67 -11.82 -4.94 10.41
N ASP A 68 -11.11 -6.07 10.58
CA ASP A 68 -9.74 -6.22 10.05
C ASP A 68 -9.80 -6.60 8.57
N LEU A 69 -9.48 -5.66 7.68
CA LEU A 69 -9.44 -5.90 6.24
C LEU A 69 -8.09 -6.43 5.73
N THR A 70 -7.05 -6.52 6.56
CA THR A 70 -5.67 -6.74 6.10
C THR A 70 -5.50 -7.96 5.19
N PHE A 71 -6.20 -9.06 5.52
CA PHE A 71 -6.20 -10.29 4.71
C PHE A 71 -7.63 -10.71 4.33
N ASP A 72 -8.56 -9.76 4.38
CA ASP A 72 -9.92 -10.01 3.94
C ASP A 72 -9.95 -10.10 2.42
N ARG A 73 -10.59 -11.15 1.89
CA ARG A 73 -10.63 -11.38 0.44
C ARG A 73 -11.37 -10.29 -0.31
N SER A 74 -12.37 -9.67 0.31
CA SER A 74 -13.12 -8.56 -0.30
C SER A 74 -12.26 -7.32 -0.53
N ALA A 75 -11.18 -7.16 0.24
CA ALA A 75 -10.22 -6.08 0.09
C ALA A 75 -8.94 -6.47 -0.70
N SER A 76 -8.86 -7.71 -1.21
CA SER A 76 -7.64 -8.26 -1.82
C SER A 76 -7.11 -7.48 -3.02
N THR A 77 -7.99 -6.77 -3.73
CA THR A 77 -7.63 -5.93 -4.89
C THR A 77 -7.70 -4.44 -4.60
N LEU A 78 -8.04 -4.02 -3.37
CA LEU A 78 -8.35 -2.63 -3.05
C LEU A 78 -7.15 -1.69 -3.24
N LEU A 79 -5.94 -2.18 -3.02
CA LEU A 79 -4.71 -1.37 -3.00
C LEU A 79 -3.84 -1.56 -4.25
N GLY A 80 -4.44 -1.84 -5.40
CA GLY A 80 -3.71 -1.93 -6.67
C GLY A 80 -4.61 -2.09 -7.88
N TYR A 81 -4.00 -2.19 -9.06
CA TYR A 81 -4.75 -2.48 -10.28
C TYR A 81 -4.73 -3.97 -10.56
N THR A 82 -5.88 -4.54 -10.89
CA THR A 82 -5.94 -5.87 -11.50
C THR A 82 -5.43 -5.83 -12.94
N GLN A 83 -5.16 -7.01 -13.53
CA GLN A 83 -4.82 -7.10 -14.95
C GLN A 83 -5.90 -6.45 -15.83
N THR A 84 -7.17 -6.73 -15.52
CA THR A 84 -8.31 -6.21 -16.29
C THR A 84 -8.41 -4.70 -16.19
N GLU A 85 -8.21 -4.12 -15.01
CA GLU A 85 -8.19 -2.67 -14.84
C GLU A 85 -7.01 -2.03 -15.55
N LEU A 86 -5.83 -2.66 -15.52
CA LEU A 86 -4.66 -2.18 -16.24
C LEU A 86 -4.94 -2.15 -17.75
N GLU A 87 -5.45 -3.25 -18.31
CA GLU A 87 -5.79 -3.33 -19.73
C GLU A 87 -6.92 -2.38 -20.11
N HIS A 88 -7.87 -2.13 -19.21
CA HIS A 88 -8.98 -1.22 -19.49
C HIS A 88 -8.56 0.25 -19.44
N TYR A 89 -8.02 0.70 -18.30
CA TYR A 89 -7.74 2.12 -18.05
C TYR A 89 -6.45 2.60 -18.71
N PHE A 90 -5.47 1.72 -18.94
CA PHE A 90 -4.19 2.12 -19.49
C PHE A 90 -4.03 1.87 -21.00
N THR A 91 -5.00 1.20 -21.64
CA THR A 91 -4.99 1.00 -23.11
C THR A 91 -4.74 2.27 -23.91
N PRO A 92 -5.29 3.45 -23.55
CA PRO A 92 -5.02 4.70 -24.27
C PRO A 92 -3.56 5.16 -24.27
N TYR A 93 -2.76 4.80 -23.25
CA TYR A 93 -1.35 5.21 -23.12
C TYR A 93 -0.36 4.21 -23.73
N MET A 94 -0.84 3.02 -24.08
CA MET A 94 0.00 1.97 -24.65
C MET A 94 0.55 2.30 -26.05
N PRO A 95 -0.18 2.90 -27.02
CA PRO A 95 0.35 3.16 -28.36
C PRO A 95 1.60 4.04 -28.39
N GLU A 96 1.62 5.09 -27.57
CA GLU A 96 2.78 5.98 -27.47
C GLU A 96 3.99 5.22 -26.90
N THR A 97 3.76 4.43 -25.86
CA THR A 97 4.79 3.62 -25.19
C THR A 97 5.31 2.50 -26.09
N GLU A 98 4.44 1.87 -26.88
CA GLU A 98 4.78 0.86 -27.89
C GLU A 98 5.71 1.44 -28.95
N SER A 99 5.37 2.61 -29.48
CA SER A 99 6.19 3.31 -30.48
C SER A 99 7.53 3.74 -29.88
N TYR A 100 7.53 4.26 -28.65
CA TYR A 100 8.75 4.71 -27.99
C TYR A 100 9.73 3.57 -27.69
N LEU A 101 9.20 2.42 -27.23
CA LEU A 101 10.00 1.25 -26.84
C LEU A 101 10.23 0.26 -27.99
N GLY A 102 9.56 0.42 -29.12
CA GLY A 102 9.60 -0.52 -30.24
C GLY A 102 9.04 -1.91 -29.89
N LEU A 103 7.98 -1.96 -29.07
CA LEU A 103 7.37 -3.22 -28.59
C LEU A 103 5.97 -3.40 -29.16
N SER A 104 5.57 -4.65 -29.43
CA SER A 104 4.16 -4.96 -29.67
C SER A 104 3.34 -4.82 -28.38
N ARG A 105 2.01 -4.71 -28.50
CA ARG A 105 1.07 -4.69 -27.37
C ARG A 105 1.31 -5.86 -26.42
N GLU A 106 1.44 -7.06 -26.97
CA GLU A 106 1.63 -8.30 -26.22
C GLU A 106 2.97 -8.29 -25.49
N ALA A 107 4.05 -7.87 -26.18
CA ALA A 107 5.38 -7.78 -25.58
C ALA A 107 5.45 -6.73 -24.48
N LEU A 108 4.80 -5.56 -24.68
CA LEU A 108 4.71 -4.50 -23.69
C LEU A 108 3.95 -4.98 -22.45
N GLN A 109 2.77 -5.56 -22.62
CA GLN A 109 1.97 -6.08 -21.50
C GLN A 109 2.69 -7.20 -20.75
N ALA A 110 3.36 -8.11 -21.47
CA ALA A 110 4.16 -9.17 -20.84
C ALA A 110 5.30 -8.59 -19.99
N LYS A 111 6.01 -7.56 -20.49
CA LYS A 111 7.05 -6.87 -19.71
C LYS A 111 6.49 -6.09 -18.53
N ILE A 112 5.38 -5.37 -18.69
CA ILE A 112 4.70 -4.70 -17.57
C ILE A 112 4.33 -5.72 -16.49
N ARG A 113 3.81 -6.88 -16.89
CA ARG A 113 3.52 -7.99 -15.97
C ARG A 113 4.78 -8.49 -15.27
N GLU A 114 5.87 -8.69 -15.99
CA GLU A 114 7.12 -9.20 -15.43
C GLU A 114 7.77 -8.22 -14.43
N TRP A 115 7.64 -6.92 -14.68
CA TRP A 115 8.25 -5.87 -13.86
C TRP A 115 7.36 -5.44 -12.69
N TYR A 116 6.05 -5.41 -12.89
CA TYR A 116 5.14 -4.65 -12.02
C TYR A 116 3.94 -5.43 -11.50
N ASN A 117 3.79 -6.73 -11.79
CA ASN A 117 2.69 -7.59 -11.29
C ASN A 117 2.84 -7.95 -9.79
N GLY A 118 2.92 -6.88 -9.01
CA GLY A 118 3.38 -6.70 -7.64
C GLY A 118 3.11 -7.85 -6.68
N TYR A 119 2.08 -7.68 -5.85
CA TYR A 119 1.85 -8.46 -4.62
C TYR A 119 0.41 -8.98 -4.56
N SER A 120 0.14 -9.82 -3.57
CA SER A 120 -1.15 -10.44 -3.32
C SER A 120 -1.40 -10.53 -1.82
N TRP A 121 -2.62 -10.17 -1.38
CA TRP A 121 -3.04 -10.28 0.02
C TRP A 121 -3.75 -11.61 0.33
N ASP A 122 -4.26 -12.30 -0.69
CA ASP A 122 -5.02 -13.56 -0.55
C ASP A 122 -4.30 -14.77 -1.16
N LEU A 123 -3.06 -14.56 -1.65
CA LEU A 123 -2.23 -15.52 -2.38
C LEU A 123 -2.83 -16.05 -3.69
N ARG A 124 -3.90 -15.42 -4.19
CA ARG A 124 -4.62 -15.83 -5.40
C ARG A 124 -4.64 -14.71 -6.41
N THR A 125 -5.04 -13.53 -5.96
CA THR A 125 -5.22 -12.35 -6.78
C THR A 125 -4.00 -11.47 -6.63
N ARG A 126 -3.27 -11.27 -7.74
CA ARG A 126 -2.16 -10.33 -7.81
C ARG A 126 -2.64 -9.00 -8.35
N VAL A 127 -2.12 -7.93 -7.77
CA VAL A 127 -2.34 -6.57 -8.24
C VAL A 127 -1.03 -5.89 -8.57
N TYR A 128 -1.11 -5.01 -9.57
CA TYR A 128 -0.08 -4.08 -9.93
C TYR A 128 -0.04 -2.94 -8.92
N ASN A 129 1.17 -2.54 -8.53
CA ASN A 129 1.32 -1.34 -7.73
C ASN A 129 0.95 -0.08 -8.54
N PRO A 130 0.05 0.78 -8.04
CA PRO A 130 -0.35 1.98 -8.76
C PRO A 130 0.82 2.91 -9.09
N TYR A 131 1.72 3.16 -8.13
CA TYR A 131 2.84 4.08 -8.32
C TYR A 131 3.79 3.60 -9.43
N SER A 132 4.12 2.32 -9.46
CA SER A 132 5.01 1.70 -10.44
C SER A 132 4.44 1.78 -11.85
N ILE A 133 3.13 1.52 -12.00
CA ILE A 133 2.46 1.63 -13.29
C ILE A 133 2.42 3.07 -13.79
N LEU A 134 2.02 4.01 -12.93
CA LEU A 134 1.97 5.42 -13.28
C LEU A 134 3.36 5.96 -13.65
N SER A 135 4.37 5.62 -12.85
CA SER A 135 5.76 6.02 -13.09
C SER A 135 6.32 5.39 -14.37
N PHE A 136 5.97 4.14 -14.67
CA PHE A 136 6.34 3.49 -15.92
C PHE A 136 5.77 4.22 -17.13
N PHE A 137 4.47 4.53 -17.14
CA PHE A 137 3.87 5.24 -18.28
C PHE A 137 4.38 6.68 -18.41
N GLN A 138 4.73 7.34 -17.29
CA GLN A 138 5.33 8.67 -17.32
C GLN A 138 6.78 8.65 -17.84
N ALA A 139 7.59 7.68 -17.41
CA ALA A 139 9.01 7.59 -17.78
C ALA A 139 9.25 6.85 -19.11
N GLN A 140 8.27 6.06 -19.55
CA GLN A 140 8.35 5.11 -20.67
C GLN A 140 9.61 4.24 -20.60
N ALA A 141 9.99 3.82 -19.40
CA ALA A 141 11.19 3.04 -19.15
C ALA A 141 10.96 2.04 -18.01
N PHE A 142 11.44 0.82 -18.20
CA PHE A 142 11.39 -0.20 -17.16
C PHE A 142 12.45 0.08 -16.09
N ARG A 143 11.99 0.47 -14.90
CA ARG A 143 12.80 0.78 -13.72
C ARG A 143 12.15 0.24 -12.45
N ASN A 144 12.94 0.19 -11.38
CA ASN A 144 12.50 -0.32 -10.09
C ASN A 144 11.78 0.75 -9.24
N PHE A 145 10.67 1.27 -9.76
CA PHE A 145 9.91 2.37 -9.14
C PHE A 145 9.39 2.06 -7.73
N TRP A 146 9.07 0.80 -7.44
CA TRP A 146 8.61 0.39 -6.10
C TRP A 146 9.69 0.58 -5.02
N PHE A 147 10.95 0.28 -5.34
CA PHE A 147 12.04 0.44 -4.37
C PHE A 147 12.48 1.89 -4.19
N GLU A 148 12.30 2.72 -5.21
CA GLU A 148 12.64 4.15 -5.17
C GLU A 148 11.67 4.97 -4.29
N SER A 149 10.45 4.50 -4.03
CA SER A 149 9.43 5.24 -3.27
C SER A 149 9.55 5.20 -1.74
N GLY A 150 10.62 4.57 -1.21
CA GLY A 150 10.96 4.64 0.22
C GLY A 150 10.74 3.32 0.96
N THR A 151 11.84 2.68 1.33
CA THR A 151 11.83 1.54 2.25
C THR A 151 11.83 2.05 3.69
N PRO A 152 10.91 1.62 4.55
CA PRO A 152 10.99 1.90 5.98
C PRO A 152 12.32 1.38 6.55
N THR A 153 13.02 2.19 7.33
CA THR A 153 14.37 1.90 7.88
C THR A 153 14.44 0.64 8.73
N PHE A 154 13.31 0.08 9.16
CA PHE A 154 13.24 -1.07 10.06
C PHE A 154 13.03 -2.43 9.37
N LEU A 155 12.78 -2.47 8.05
CA LEU A 155 12.64 -3.74 7.32
C LEU A 155 13.99 -4.15 6.69
N PRO A 156 14.48 -5.39 6.91
CA PRO A 156 15.65 -5.90 6.21
C PRO A 156 15.38 -5.93 4.71
N VAL A 157 16.16 -5.16 3.95
CA VAL A 157 16.03 -5.07 2.49
C VAL A 157 16.85 -6.18 1.87
N ASP A 158 16.18 -7.19 1.29
CA ASP A 158 16.86 -8.12 0.38
C ASP A 158 16.87 -7.47 -1.02
N ALA A 159 17.90 -6.67 -1.28
CA ALA A 159 18.08 -5.90 -2.51
C ALA A 159 18.52 -6.76 -3.72
N SER A 160 18.47 -8.08 -3.62
CA SER A 160 18.87 -8.98 -4.69
C SER A 160 17.69 -9.37 -5.58
N GLN A 161 17.17 -8.43 -6.39
CA GLN A 161 16.58 -8.82 -7.68
C GLN A 161 16.44 -7.63 -8.63
N LYS A 162 17.14 -7.78 -9.77
CA LYS A 162 17.08 -6.97 -10.99
C LYS A 162 17.89 -5.66 -11.02
N SER A 163 19.18 -5.77 -10.71
CA SER A 163 20.20 -5.04 -11.46
C SER A 163 20.41 -5.71 -12.82
N VAL A 164 19.65 -5.30 -13.84
CA VAL A 164 20.05 -5.54 -15.23
C VAL A 164 20.48 -4.21 -15.82
N SER A 165 21.79 -4.04 -15.85
CA SER A 165 22.52 -3.05 -16.63
C SER A 165 22.13 -3.13 -18.10
N THR A 166 21.64 -2.03 -18.67
CA THR A 166 21.69 -1.81 -20.12
C THR A 166 22.87 -0.90 -20.40
N GLY A 167 23.95 -1.50 -20.89
CA GLY A 167 24.85 -0.84 -21.84
C GLY A 167 24.27 -0.89 -23.24
#